data_AF-A0A7W6J4R2-F1
#
_entry.id   AF-A0A7W6J4R2-F1
#
_cell.length_a   1.000
_cell.length_b   1.000
_cell.length_c   1.000
_cell.angle_alpha   90.00
_cell.angle_beta   90.00
_cell.angle_gamma   90.00
#
_symmetry.space_group_name_H-M   'P 1'
#
loop_
_entity.id
_entity.type
_entity.pdbx_description
1 polymer ?
#
loop_
_entity_poly.entity_id
_entity_poly.type
_entity_poly.pdbx_seq_one_letter_code
_entity_poly.pdbx_strand_id
1 'polypeptide(L)'
;MMIMQQRKKRHRTCADRMRRDLAERQRQRRRGDPAGKILLQLLALLSAGLAVLPPLPSLSARSPRPQRAPGPSAPAPVDESCGPAADARERGIDLTYYPPSSRAAPTWSRMVKDLRRPGAAGRKAREMIEYRVPVAAVPWLRTRILLEDWRALRLLGQHGATDAEISAAALVEAKKWEAAQPKPAEPKPDPEPDSPGDPVSGPGLKP
;
A
#
# COMPACT_ATOMS: atom_id res chain seq x y z
N MET A 1 4.50 -33.76 -63.79
CA MET A 1 4.19 -34.34 -62.47
C MET A 1 4.59 -33.37 -61.37
N MET A 2 3.63 -32.67 -60.74
CA MET A 2 3.89 -31.76 -59.62
C MET A 2 3.72 -32.51 -58.30
N ILE A 3 4.80 -32.63 -57.52
CA ILE A 3 4.78 -33.23 -56.19
C ILE A 3 4.19 -32.18 -55.22
N MET A 4 2.91 -32.32 -54.89
CA MET A 4 2.28 -31.55 -53.80
C MET A 4 2.84 -32.03 -52.46
N GLN A 5 3.80 -31.28 -51.91
CA GLN A 5 4.24 -31.49 -50.53
C GLN A 5 3.10 -31.11 -49.57
N GLN A 6 2.45 -32.13 -49.01
CA GLN A 6 1.48 -31.95 -47.93
C GLN A 6 2.18 -31.38 -46.69
N ARG A 7 1.92 -30.10 -46.41
CA ARG A 7 2.38 -29.44 -45.18
C ARG A 7 1.67 -30.06 -43.97
N LYS A 8 2.32 -31.05 -43.33
CA LYS A 8 1.87 -31.66 -42.07
C LYS A 8 1.59 -30.56 -41.04
N LYS A 9 0.31 -30.35 -40.71
CA LYS A 9 -0.14 -29.42 -39.67
C LYS A 9 0.30 -29.98 -38.31
N ARG A 10 1.51 -29.62 -37.86
CA ARG A 10 1.99 -29.94 -36.51
C ARG A 10 1.07 -29.26 -35.51
N HIS A 11 0.33 -30.04 -34.73
CA HIS A 11 -0.44 -29.55 -33.60
C HIS A 11 0.52 -28.81 -32.66
N ARG A 12 0.40 -27.48 -32.59
CA ARG A 12 1.20 -26.66 -31.69
C ARG A 12 0.79 -27.02 -30.26
N THR A 13 1.74 -27.53 -29.49
CA THR A 13 1.55 -27.88 -28.08
C THR A 13 1.21 -26.63 -27.29
N CYS A 14 0.47 -26.79 -26.18
CA CYS A 14 0.10 -25.69 -25.29
C CYS A 14 1.32 -24.85 -24.85
N ALA A 15 2.47 -25.52 -24.66
CA ALA A 15 3.74 -24.89 -24.32
C ALA A 15 4.22 -23.88 -25.39
N ASP A 16 4.07 -24.18 -26.69
CA ASP A 16 4.47 -23.26 -27.75
C ASP A 16 3.59 -22.01 -27.81
N ARG A 17 2.30 -22.15 -27.48
CA ARG A 17 1.40 -20.99 -27.34
C ARG A 17 1.83 -20.09 -26.18
N MET A 18 2.18 -20.67 -25.02
CA MET A 18 2.67 -19.89 -23.88
C MET A 18 3.99 -19.17 -24.17
N ARG A 19 4.94 -19.84 -24.85
CA ARG A 19 6.21 -19.21 -25.25
C ARG A 19 5.99 -18.02 -26.19
N ARG A 20 5.06 -18.16 -27.13
CA ARG A 20 4.69 -17.07 -28.05
C ARG A 20 4.06 -15.89 -27.31
N ASP A 21 3.15 -16.17 -26.37
CA ASP A 21 2.45 -15.12 -25.61
C ASP A 21 3.41 -14.33 -24.70
N LEU A 22 4.38 -15.01 -24.07
CA LEU A 22 5.45 -14.36 -23.32
C LEU A 22 6.37 -13.50 -24.21
N ALA A 23 6.74 -14.00 -25.39
CA ALA A 23 7.54 -13.25 -26.34
C ALA A 23 6.80 -12.01 -26.87
N GLU A 24 5.48 -12.09 -27.08
CA GLU A 24 4.64 -10.95 -27.48
C GLU A 24 4.52 -9.91 -26.37
N ARG A 25 4.32 -10.32 -25.11
CA ARG A 25 4.32 -9.39 -23.95
C ARG A 25 5.67 -8.71 -23.74
N GLN A 26 6.78 -9.41 -23.93
CA GLN A 26 8.11 -8.79 -23.89
C GLN A 26 8.30 -7.78 -25.01
N ARG A 27 7.80 -8.06 -26.23
CA ARG A 27 7.84 -7.11 -27.34
C ARG A 27 6.97 -5.88 -27.08
N GLN A 28 5.80 -6.04 -26.46
CA GLN A 28 4.95 -4.91 -26.07
C GLN A 28 5.65 -4.02 -25.02
N ARG A 29 6.36 -4.60 -24.05
CA ARG A 29 7.16 -3.83 -23.09
C ARG A 29 8.38 -3.14 -23.71
N ARG A 30 8.92 -3.68 -24.81
CA ARG A 30 10.09 -3.11 -25.52
C ARG A 30 9.71 -2.17 -26.67
N ARG A 31 8.46 -2.20 -27.17
CA ARG A 31 7.92 -1.18 -28.08
C ARG A 31 7.66 0.05 -27.23
N GLY A 32 8.74 0.80 -27.05
CA GLY A 32 8.87 1.83 -26.05
C GLY A 32 7.90 2.97 -26.23
N ASP A 33 7.30 3.36 -25.12
CA ASP A 33 6.78 4.70 -24.95
C ASP A 33 7.88 5.71 -25.31
N PRO A 34 7.59 6.71 -26.16
CA PRO A 34 8.55 7.74 -26.54
C PRO A 34 9.11 8.47 -25.30
N ALA A 35 8.31 8.57 -24.23
CA ALA A 35 8.73 9.12 -22.94
C ALA A 35 9.88 8.34 -22.29
N GLY A 36 9.93 7.00 -22.43
CA GLY A 36 10.98 6.17 -21.86
C GLY A 36 12.36 6.42 -22.51
N LYS A 37 12.38 6.73 -23.81
CA LYS A 37 13.63 7.07 -24.53
C LYS A 37 14.18 8.42 -24.07
N ILE A 38 13.32 9.43 -23.91
CA ILE A 38 13.72 10.75 -23.43
C ILE A 38 14.28 10.65 -22.01
N LEU A 39 13.65 9.85 -21.14
CA LEU A 39 14.15 9.62 -19.78
C LEU A 39 15.55 8.97 -19.78
N LEU A 40 15.76 7.94 -20.61
CA LEU A 40 17.07 7.29 -20.73
C LEU A 40 18.13 8.23 -21.32
N GLN A 41 17.76 9.08 -22.28
CA GLN A 41 18.65 10.07 -22.86
C GLN A 41 19.02 11.17 -21.84
N LEU A 42 18.08 11.65 -21.03
CA LEU A 42 18.33 12.59 -19.94
C LEU A 42 19.25 11.98 -18.88
N LEU A 43 19.02 10.73 -18.48
CA LEU A 43 19.90 10.00 -17.56
C LEU A 43 21.32 9.84 -18.12
N ALA A 44 21.44 9.52 -19.41
CA ALA A 44 22.74 9.40 -20.07
C ALA A 44 23.49 10.75 -20.10
N LEU A 45 22.82 11.84 -20.46
CA LEU A 45 23.40 13.19 -20.46
C LEU A 45 23.79 13.64 -19.05
N LEU A 46 22.95 13.36 -18.04
CA LEU A 46 23.26 13.67 -16.64
C LEU A 46 24.50 12.90 -16.16
N SER A 47 24.62 11.62 -16.54
CA SER A 47 25.79 10.79 -16.20
C SER A 47 27.07 11.28 -16.88
N ALA A 48 26.97 11.73 -18.14
CA ALA A 48 28.09 12.30 -18.87
C ALA A 48 28.51 13.66 -18.29
N GLY A 49 27.55 14.50 -17.88
CA GLY A 49 27.82 15.78 -17.24
C GLY A 49 28.50 15.64 -15.88
N LEU A 50 28.12 14.64 -15.09
CA LEU A 50 28.77 14.32 -13.81
C LEU A 50 30.23 13.86 -13.98
N ALA A 51 30.60 13.28 -15.13
CA ALA A 51 31.98 12.86 -15.41
C ALA A 51 32.92 14.03 -15.77
N VAL A 52 32.38 15.20 -16.12
CA VAL A 52 33.16 16.41 -16.47
C VAL A 52 33.45 17.26 -15.22
N LEU A 53 32.83 16.97 -14.08
CA LEU A 53 33.20 17.62 -12.82
C LEU A 53 34.58 17.12 -12.34
N PRO A 54 35.45 18.02 -11.82
CA PRO A 54 36.68 17.60 -11.17
C PRO A 54 36.36 16.65 -10.01
N PRO A 55 37.17 15.60 -9.78
CA PRO A 55 36.91 14.60 -8.76
C PRO A 55 36.87 15.30 -7.39
N LEU A 56 35.67 15.36 -6.80
CA LEU A 56 35.52 15.72 -5.40
C LEU A 56 36.25 14.66 -4.56
N PRO A 57 36.99 15.06 -3.51
CA PRO A 57 37.68 14.12 -2.64
C PRO A 57 36.67 13.09 -2.12
N SER A 58 36.96 11.84 -2.42
CA SER A 58 36.14 10.68 -2.12
C SER A 58 35.90 10.59 -0.61
N LEU A 59 34.68 10.94 -0.18
CA LEU A 59 34.14 10.42 1.07
C LEU A 59 34.00 8.91 0.88
N SER A 60 35.03 8.20 1.33
CA SER A 60 35.12 6.74 1.34
C SER A 60 34.09 6.18 2.33
N ALA A 61 32.81 6.22 1.95
CA ALA A 61 31.79 5.42 2.58
C ALA A 61 32.00 3.98 2.10
N ARG A 62 32.87 3.28 2.83
CA ARG A 62 33.08 1.84 2.73
C ARG A 62 31.76 1.14 3.03
N SER A 63 30.94 0.96 2.00
CA SER A 63 29.73 0.15 2.08
C SER A 63 30.16 -1.29 2.37
N PRO A 64 29.78 -1.87 3.53
CA PRO A 64 30.00 -3.29 3.76
C PRO A 64 29.07 -4.03 2.82
N ARG A 65 29.63 -4.49 1.70
CA ARG A 65 29.05 -5.52 0.86
C ARG A 65 28.72 -6.70 1.78
N PRO A 66 27.45 -7.13 1.92
CA PRO A 66 27.15 -8.34 2.68
C PRO A 66 27.79 -9.52 1.94
N GLN A 67 28.94 -9.95 2.43
CA GLN A 67 29.56 -11.20 2.03
C GLN A 67 28.61 -12.30 2.49
N ARG A 68 28.02 -12.98 1.51
CA ARG A 68 27.28 -14.21 1.73
C ARG A 68 28.32 -15.24 2.19
N ALA A 69 28.33 -15.55 3.49
CA ALA A 69 29.13 -16.63 4.02
C ALA A 69 28.73 -17.94 3.30
N PRO A 70 29.68 -18.72 2.77
CA PRO A 70 29.40 -20.10 2.42
C PRO A 70 29.23 -20.86 3.74
N GLY A 71 27.98 -21.16 4.08
CA GLY A 71 27.65 -21.99 5.22
C GLY A 71 28.23 -23.40 5.04
N PRO A 72 28.63 -24.06 6.12
CA PRO A 72 29.26 -25.38 6.08
C PRO A 72 28.24 -26.45 5.69
N SER A 73 28.69 -27.37 4.82
CA SER A 73 28.20 -28.74 4.64
C SER A 73 26.70 -28.92 4.37
N ALA A 74 26.39 -29.16 3.09
CA ALA A 74 25.20 -29.89 2.68
C ALA A 74 25.18 -31.32 3.27
N PRO A 75 24.02 -31.80 3.72
CA PRO A 75 23.67 -33.21 3.59
C PRO A 75 22.70 -33.40 2.40
N ALA A 76 23.05 -34.38 1.56
CA ALA A 76 22.28 -35.20 0.61
C ALA A 76 21.01 -34.65 -0.10
N PRO A 77 20.75 -35.08 -1.36
CA PRO A 77 19.53 -34.74 -2.07
C PRO A 77 18.33 -35.46 -1.45
N VAL A 78 17.63 -34.77 -0.55
CA VAL A 78 16.28 -35.13 -0.12
C VAL A 78 15.29 -34.58 -1.14
N ASP A 79 14.53 -35.51 -1.70
CA ASP A 79 13.41 -35.37 -2.63
C ASP A 79 12.66 -34.02 -2.53
N GLU A 80 12.85 -33.15 -3.51
CA GLU A 80 12.32 -31.77 -3.61
C GLU A 80 10.78 -31.70 -3.79
N SER A 81 10.05 -32.79 -3.54
CA SER A 81 8.59 -32.85 -3.70
C SER A 81 7.82 -32.33 -2.47
N CYS A 82 8.48 -32.21 -1.32
CA CYS A 82 7.86 -31.76 -0.08
C CYS A 82 8.33 -30.34 0.30
N GLY A 83 7.51 -29.33 0.01
CA GLY A 83 7.78 -27.96 0.44
C GLY A 83 7.85 -27.84 1.97
N PRO A 84 8.33 -26.70 2.52
CA PRO A 84 8.54 -26.51 3.97
C PRO A 84 7.35 -26.80 4.89
N ALA A 85 6.14 -26.86 4.34
CA ALA A 85 4.92 -27.22 5.06
C ALA A 85 4.76 -28.73 5.31
N ALA A 86 5.45 -29.58 4.55
CA ALA A 86 5.43 -31.03 4.72
C ALA A 86 6.33 -31.48 5.88
N ASP A 87 7.51 -30.87 6.03
CA ASP A 87 8.45 -31.13 7.13
C ASP A 87 7.84 -30.76 8.50
N ALA A 88 7.00 -29.73 8.55
CA ALA A 88 6.25 -29.35 9.76
C ALA A 88 5.14 -30.36 10.12
N ARG A 89 4.48 -30.95 9.11
CA ARG A 89 3.45 -31.98 9.32
C ARG A 89 4.06 -33.29 9.78
N GLU A 90 5.23 -33.66 9.27
CA GLU A 90 5.91 -34.92 9.61
C GLU A 90 6.43 -34.93 11.05
N ARG A 91 6.73 -33.76 11.64
CA ARG A 91 7.07 -33.61 13.06
C ARG A 91 5.87 -33.50 13.99
N GLY A 92 4.65 -33.70 13.49
CA GLY A 92 3.43 -33.62 14.30
C GLY A 92 3.13 -32.22 14.82
N ILE A 93 3.70 -31.18 14.20
CA ILE A 93 3.45 -29.80 14.62
C ILE A 93 2.16 -29.33 13.94
N ASP A 94 1.13 -29.12 14.76
CA ASP A 94 -0.18 -28.69 14.30
C ASP A 94 -0.10 -27.30 13.65
N LEU A 95 -0.39 -27.25 12.34
CA LEU A 95 -0.44 -26.01 11.54
C LEU A 95 -1.50 -25.02 12.04
N THR A 96 -2.39 -25.46 12.91
CA THR A 96 -3.44 -24.63 13.53
C THR A 96 -2.86 -23.59 14.51
N TYR A 97 -1.67 -23.84 15.07
CA TYR A 97 -0.97 -22.93 15.98
C TYR A 97 0.17 -22.14 15.35
N TYR A 98 0.44 -22.33 14.05
CA TYR A 98 1.33 -21.43 13.31
C TYR A 98 0.53 -20.21 12.85
N PRO A 99 0.74 -19.01 13.44
CA PRO A 99 0.24 -17.80 12.82
C PRO A 99 0.81 -17.73 11.41
N PRO A 100 0.00 -17.41 10.38
CA PRO A 100 0.51 -17.28 9.03
C PRO A 100 1.57 -16.18 9.03
N SER A 101 2.81 -16.63 9.02
CA SER A 101 4.05 -15.87 8.94
C SER A 101 4.73 -15.49 10.27
N SER A 102 5.83 -16.19 10.52
CA SER A 102 7.08 -15.66 11.11
C SER A 102 7.69 -14.49 10.29
N ARG A 103 6.93 -13.86 9.38
CA ARG A 103 7.39 -12.66 8.68
C ARG A 103 7.02 -11.49 9.58
N ALA A 104 8.02 -10.69 9.93
CA ALA A 104 7.85 -9.43 10.65
C ALA A 104 6.60 -8.70 10.15
N ALA A 105 5.82 -8.16 11.09
CA ALA A 105 4.59 -7.44 10.78
C ALA A 105 4.84 -6.48 9.59
N PRO A 106 3.93 -6.42 8.61
CA PRO A 106 4.13 -5.61 7.43
C PRO A 106 4.44 -4.17 7.84
N THR A 107 5.46 -3.60 7.20
CA THR A 107 5.86 -2.22 7.44
C THR A 107 4.73 -1.28 7.04
N TRP A 108 4.63 -0.13 7.70
CA TRP A 108 3.62 0.89 7.43
C TRP A 108 3.53 1.25 5.94
N SER A 109 4.68 1.52 5.31
CA SER A 109 4.78 1.80 3.88
C SER A 109 4.20 0.70 3.00
N ARG A 110 4.30 -0.57 3.43
CA ARG A 110 3.72 -1.70 2.69
C ARG A 110 2.21 -1.74 2.82
N MET A 111 1.67 -1.49 4.01
CA MET A 111 0.22 -1.41 4.22
C MET A 111 -0.38 -0.25 3.42
N VAL A 112 0.24 0.94 3.43
CA VAL A 112 -0.22 2.09 2.62
C VAL A 112 -0.14 1.79 1.12
N LYS A 113 0.86 1.01 0.67
CA LYS A 113 0.94 0.55 -0.73
C LYS A 113 -0.16 -0.45 -1.07
N ASP A 114 -0.48 -1.36 -0.16
CA ASP A 114 -1.50 -2.39 -0.35
C ASP A 114 -2.93 -1.83 -0.27
N LEU A 115 -3.16 -0.71 0.44
CA LEU A 115 -4.43 0.04 0.42
C LEU A 115 -4.87 0.44 -0.99
N ARG A 116 -3.91 0.73 -1.88
CA ARG A 116 -4.17 1.11 -3.28
C ARG A 116 -4.56 -0.08 -4.15
N ARG A 117 -4.33 -1.32 -3.69
CA ARG A 117 -4.68 -2.51 -4.44
C ARG A 117 -6.15 -2.86 -4.23
N PRO A 118 -6.93 -3.10 -5.29
CA PRO A 118 -8.28 -3.63 -5.13
C PRO A 118 -8.25 -5.05 -4.57
N GLY A 119 -9.28 -5.41 -3.80
CA GLY A 119 -9.50 -6.78 -3.31
C GLY A 119 -9.01 -7.06 -1.89
N ALA A 120 -8.64 -8.32 -1.62
CA ALA A 120 -8.32 -8.81 -0.28
C ALA A 120 -7.10 -8.13 0.37
N ALA A 121 -6.08 -7.78 -0.43
CA ALA A 121 -4.89 -7.09 0.07
C ALA A 121 -5.23 -5.69 0.61
N GLY A 122 -6.06 -4.93 -0.11
CA GLY A 122 -6.50 -3.61 0.33
C GLY A 122 -7.39 -3.66 1.58
N ARG A 123 -8.32 -4.63 1.66
CA ARG A 123 -9.16 -4.82 2.85
C ARG A 123 -8.33 -5.17 4.09
N LYS A 124 -7.42 -6.14 3.97
CA LYS A 124 -6.50 -6.51 5.05
C LYS A 124 -5.62 -5.34 5.47
N ALA A 125 -5.13 -4.54 4.52
CA ALA A 125 -4.35 -3.35 4.85
C ALA A 125 -5.17 -2.30 5.63
N ARG A 126 -6.46 -2.12 5.33
CA ARG A 126 -7.35 -1.23 6.10
C ARG A 126 -7.48 -1.71 7.53
N GLU A 127 -7.82 -2.98 7.74
CA GLU A 127 -7.97 -3.58 9.08
C GLU A 127 -6.69 -3.42 9.91
N MET A 128 -5.53 -3.69 9.31
CA MET A 128 -4.25 -3.57 10.01
C MET A 128 -3.87 -2.13 10.36
N ILE A 129 -4.22 -1.16 9.51
CA ILE A 129 -3.98 0.25 9.79
C ILE A 129 -4.94 0.75 10.87
N GLU A 130 -6.22 0.38 10.82
CA GLU A 130 -7.19 0.74 11.86
C GLU A 130 -6.81 0.16 13.23
N TYR A 131 -6.16 -1.01 13.28
CA TYR A 131 -5.64 -1.58 14.54
C TYR A 131 -4.48 -0.78 15.16
N ARG A 132 -3.61 -0.19 14.33
CA ARG A 132 -2.43 0.56 14.81
C ARG A 132 -2.74 2.02 15.13
N VAL A 133 -3.76 2.57 14.50
CA VAL A 133 -4.18 3.96 14.70
C VAL A 133 -5.17 4.00 15.86
N PRO A 134 -5.00 4.92 16.82
CA PRO A 134 -5.93 5.04 17.94
C PRO A 134 -7.32 5.44 17.44
N VAL A 135 -8.36 4.95 18.13
CA VAL A 135 -9.76 5.08 17.69
C VAL A 135 -10.16 6.53 17.41
N ALA A 136 -9.64 7.49 18.19
CA ALA A 136 -9.87 8.92 17.98
C ALA A 136 -9.38 9.45 16.62
N ALA A 137 -8.33 8.84 16.03
CA ALA A 137 -7.78 9.25 14.74
C ALA A 137 -8.34 8.45 13.55
N VAL A 138 -9.18 7.43 13.79
CA VAL A 138 -9.87 6.65 12.74
C VAL A 138 -10.74 7.51 11.80
N PRO A 139 -11.56 8.48 12.25
CA PRO A 139 -12.36 9.30 11.33
C PRO A 139 -11.50 10.13 10.37
N TRP A 140 -10.39 10.69 10.89
CA TRP A 140 -9.39 11.37 10.07
C TRP A 140 -8.77 10.42 9.03
N LEU A 141 -8.34 9.22 9.48
CA LEU A 141 -7.76 8.20 8.61
C LEU A 141 -8.71 7.80 7.47
N ARG A 142 -9.99 7.54 7.80
CA ARG A 142 -11.00 7.15 6.81
C ARG A 142 -11.21 8.25 5.78
N THR A 143 -11.27 9.50 6.21
CA THR A 143 -11.33 10.66 5.30
C THR A 143 -10.12 10.69 4.37
N ARG A 144 -8.90 10.45 4.87
CA ARG A 144 -7.69 10.40 4.03
C ARG A 144 -7.70 9.25 3.03
N ILE A 145 -8.21 8.08 3.42
CA ILE A 145 -8.37 6.92 2.53
C ILE A 145 -9.40 7.24 1.43
N LEU A 146 -10.51 7.89 1.78
CA LEU A 146 -11.54 8.31 0.83
C LEU A 146 -11.02 9.35 -0.17
N LEU A 147 -10.20 10.30 0.30
CA LEU A 147 -9.55 11.32 -0.53
C LEU A 147 -8.31 10.80 -1.28
N GLU A 148 -7.99 9.50 -1.16
CA GLU A 148 -6.81 8.86 -1.74
C GLU A 148 -5.49 9.59 -1.42
N ASP A 149 -5.39 10.21 -0.23
CA ASP A 149 -4.22 10.99 0.18
C ASP A 149 -3.12 10.07 0.73
N TRP A 150 -2.57 9.25 -0.18
CA TRP A 150 -1.53 8.28 0.13
C TRP A 150 -0.21 8.93 0.55
N ARG A 151 -0.01 10.21 0.22
CA ARG A 151 1.21 10.94 0.58
C ARG A 151 1.19 11.30 2.06
N ALA A 152 0.09 11.86 2.56
CA ALA A 152 -0.09 12.14 3.98
C ALA A 152 0.08 10.86 4.81
N LEU A 153 -0.54 9.75 4.38
CA LEU A 153 -0.39 8.47 5.06
C LEU A 153 1.04 7.94 5.04
N ARG A 154 1.80 8.10 3.94
CA ARG A 154 3.21 7.67 3.91
C ARG A 154 4.11 8.49 4.82
N LEU A 155 3.89 9.80 4.92
CA LEU A 155 4.68 10.68 5.79
C LEU A 155 4.59 10.24 7.25
N LEU A 156 3.43 9.74 7.66
CA LEU A 156 3.13 9.35 9.03
C LEU A 156 3.96 8.16 9.55
N GLY A 157 4.43 7.29 8.67
CA GLY A 157 5.29 6.15 9.02
C GLY A 157 6.58 6.10 8.23
N GLN A 158 7.15 7.28 7.93
CA GLN A 158 8.49 7.35 7.35
C GLN A 158 9.54 6.74 8.30
N HIS A 159 10.64 6.25 7.71
CA HIS A 159 11.81 5.74 8.43
C HIS A 159 11.60 4.53 9.35
N GLY A 160 10.53 3.76 9.16
CA GLY A 160 10.28 2.59 10.00
C GLY A 160 9.78 2.96 11.39
N ALA A 161 9.05 4.08 11.48
CA ALA A 161 8.40 4.54 12.69
C ALA A 161 7.71 3.40 13.44
N THR A 162 7.86 3.40 14.76
CA THR A 162 7.23 2.41 15.62
C THR A 162 5.72 2.64 15.68
N ASP A 163 4.95 1.61 16.06
CA ASP A 163 3.49 1.73 16.14
C ASP A 163 3.06 2.85 17.12
N ALA A 164 3.85 3.09 18.18
CA ALA A 164 3.62 4.19 19.13
C ALA A 164 3.82 5.57 18.48
N GLU A 165 4.88 5.77 17.68
CA GLU A 165 5.12 7.02 16.95
C GLU A 165 4.02 7.29 15.92
N ILE A 166 3.62 6.25 15.18
CA ILE A 166 2.51 6.32 14.22
C ILE A 166 1.22 6.73 14.93
N SER A 167 0.93 6.12 16.09
CA SER A 167 -0.27 6.44 16.88
C SER A 167 -0.28 7.89 17.35
N ALA A 168 0.86 8.40 17.85
CA ALA A 168 0.98 9.78 18.33
C ALA A 168 0.86 10.80 17.19
N ALA A 169 1.53 10.55 16.05
CA ALA A 169 1.44 11.40 14.88
C ALA A 169 0.02 11.44 14.30
N ALA A 170 -0.67 10.31 14.27
CA ALA A 170 -2.06 10.23 13.82
C ALA A 170 -3.00 11.06 14.70
N LEU A 171 -2.80 11.06 16.03
CA LEU A 171 -3.59 11.91 16.94
C LEU A 171 -3.35 13.40 16.73
N VAL A 172 -2.09 13.80 16.52
CA VAL A 172 -1.76 15.21 16.27
C VAL A 172 -2.43 15.68 14.97
N GLU A 173 -2.36 14.89 13.91
CA GLU A 173 -3.02 15.22 12.64
C GLU A 173 -4.54 15.17 12.72
N ALA A 174 -5.10 14.21 13.46
CA ALA A 174 -6.54 14.13 13.71
C ALA A 174 -7.05 15.38 14.44
N LYS A 175 -6.36 15.81 15.52
CA LYS A 175 -6.71 17.04 16.24
C LYS A 175 -6.62 18.29 15.38
N LYS A 176 -5.59 18.40 14.53
CA LYS A 176 -5.47 19.50 13.57
C LYS A 176 -6.63 19.51 12.57
N TRP A 177 -7.02 18.34 12.08
CA TRP A 177 -8.15 18.21 11.17
C TRP A 177 -9.48 18.51 11.84
N GLU A 178 -9.71 18.05 13.07
CA GLU A 178 -10.88 18.39 13.86
C GLU A 178 -10.96 19.90 14.12
N ALA A 179 -9.84 20.55 14.45
CA ALA A 179 -9.78 22.00 14.62
C ALA A 179 -10.02 22.77 13.31
N ALA A 180 -9.69 22.17 12.16
CA ALA A 180 -9.93 22.74 10.84
C ALA A 180 -11.35 22.47 10.31
N GLN A 181 -12.12 21.58 10.96
CA GLN A 181 -13.51 21.38 10.60
C GLN A 181 -14.31 22.63 10.97
N PRO A 182 -15.19 23.12 10.07
CA PRO A 182 -16.09 24.20 10.42
C PRO A 182 -16.98 23.73 11.57
N LYS A 183 -16.78 24.33 12.76
CA LYS A 183 -17.64 24.10 13.90
C LYS A 183 -19.07 24.47 13.48
N PRO A 184 -20.07 23.58 13.58
CA PRO A 184 -21.45 23.93 13.28
C PRO A 184 -21.78 25.19 14.10
N ALA A 185 -22.25 26.24 13.41
CA ALA A 185 -22.73 27.44 14.08
C ALA A 185 -23.73 26.99 15.15
N GLU A 186 -23.49 27.38 16.40
CA GLU A 186 -24.43 27.13 17.50
C GLU A 186 -25.82 27.58 17.03
N PRO A 187 -26.86 26.74 17.19
CA PRO A 187 -28.22 27.17 16.87
C PRO A 187 -28.49 28.41 17.70
N LYS A 188 -28.81 29.52 17.01
CA LYS A 188 -29.29 30.73 17.68
C LYS A 188 -30.37 30.31 18.67
N PRO A 189 -30.31 30.73 19.95
CA PRO A 189 -31.38 30.45 20.88
C PRO A 189 -32.69 30.97 20.27
N ASP A 190 -33.68 30.10 20.20
CA ASP A 190 -35.03 30.44 19.76
C ASP A 190 -35.52 31.68 20.52
N PRO A 191 -36.18 32.65 19.85
CA PRO A 191 -36.85 33.71 20.58
C PRO A 191 -37.95 33.09 21.44
N GLU A 192 -37.73 33.19 22.76
CA GLU A 192 -38.67 32.92 23.83
C GLU A 192 -40.05 33.50 23.46
N PRO A 193 -41.13 32.69 23.32
CA PRO A 193 -42.46 33.26 23.21
C PRO A 193 -42.83 33.81 24.59
N ASP A 194 -42.78 35.15 24.68
CA ASP A 194 -43.29 35.93 25.80
C ASP A 194 -44.60 35.31 26.31
N SER A 195 -44.57 34.85 27.55
CA SER A 195 -45.75 34.48 28.31
C SER A 195 -46.46 35.78 28.72
N PRO A 196 -47.64 36.11 28.17
CA PRO A 196 -48.42 37.22 28.69
C PRO A 196 -49.31 36.66 29.80
N GLY A 197 -49.02 37.03 31.03
CA GLY A 197 -49.89 36.76 32.17
C GLY A 197 -51.29 37.34 31.93
N ASP A 198 -52.31 36.52 32.14
CA ASP A 198 -53.66 36.99 32.46
C ASP A 198 -53.60 37.92 33.69
N PRO A 199 -54.40 38.99 33.73
CA PRO A 199 -55.65 38.87 34.49
C PRO A 199 -56.86 39.72 34.03
N VAL A 200 -58.05 39.14 34.27
CA VAL A 200 -59.24 39.75 34.92
C VAL A 200 -60.31 40.50 34.08
N SER A 201 -61.53 39.95 34.25
CA SER A 201 -62.88 40.57 34.26
C SER A 201 -63.55 41.06 32.96
N GLY A 202 -64.75 40.50 32.73
CA GLY A 202 -65.76 40.90 31.73
C GLY A 202 -66.47 42.24 32.02
N PRO A 203 -67.77 42.47 31.68
CA PRO A 203 -68.79 41.63 31.03
C PRO A 203 -69.55 42.35 29.87
N GLY A 204 -70.53 41.67 29.25
CA GLY A 204 -71.66 42.30 28.52
C GLY A 204 -71.83 41.80 27.07
N LEU A 205 -72.76 40.89 26.74
CA LEU A 205 -74.21 41.04 26.53
C LEU A 205 -74.65 41.88 25.30
N LYS A 206 -75.18 41.13 24.31
CA LYS A 206 -76.34 41.37 23.41
C LYS A 206 -76.15 42.32 22.21
N PRO A 207 -77.03 42.23 21.18
CA PRO A 207 -77.93 41.14 20.75
C PRO A 207 -77.53 40.51 19.40
#